data_AF-A0A2K9LUG9-F1
#
_entry.id   AF-A0A2K9LUG9-F1
#
_cell.length_a   1.000
_cell.length_b   1.000
_cell.length_c   1.000
_cell.angle_alpha   90.00
_cell.angle_beta   90.00
_cell.angle_gamma   90.00
#
_symmetry.space_group_name_H-M   'P 1'
#
loop_
_entity.id
_entity.type
_entity.pdbx_description
1 polymer ?
#
loop_
_entity_poly.entity_id
_entity_poly.type
_entity_poly.pdbx_seq_one_letter_code
_entity_poly.pdbx_strand_id
1 'polypeptide(L)'
;MAFDFKGKVAIVTGAGGGLGYAYAQYLAELGANVIVNDLGGGTFGYDGKPSSKVADAAATKINNLGKGKAMADGHDISEFKNAQRMVDAAIQKWGRIDIIINNAGIASTSVFPEVDREEVDLHLGVHVMGAINTMRAAWPHMVKQKFGRIINTASDSVLGFSPQITYPSMKSALIGLSRNAGLLGADHNINVNVIMPAAFTRLSALLPQGDFRDHLEQDFQPEKLAPVVAYLCHEKSDVSREIFSIGGGKFSRIVLASSDAVSVDMSIESVETQMQNLMVDDTSKLKIFKSTFDDLKNLGFSDDECQMFYDMTATQAELGPIEAVPIDTVDNVWDITIKSPVGDQFSRLVLKSSGGVIKGHVLNEEHGNQIVLDGKIENGDALVWKCKLTKPVPMTLTYTGQVDKDQKLQGKVVGTLMGKTVMDCAFMGSPVFGEKSDLAKQQSAQQAELDAQKKPGLLKRLFAKA
;
A
#
# COMPACT_ATOMS: atom_id res chain seq x y z
N MET A 1 -8.46 -33.14 -14.32
CA MET A 1 -8.92 -31.76 -14.04
C MET A 1 -7.81 -30.82 -14.50
N ALA A 2 -8.05 -30.02 -15.54
CA ALA A 2 -7.02 -29.24 -16.21
C ALA A 2 -6.63 -27.99 -15.41
N PHE A 3 -5.37 -27.56 -15.51
CA PHE A 3 -4.93 -26.22 -15.11
C PHE A 3 -5.24 -25.28 -16.27
N ASP A 4 -6.45 -24.74 -16.32
CA ASP A 4 -6.88 -23.82 -17.37
C ASP A 4 -7.24 -22.44 -16.80
N PHE A 5 -7.18 -21.44 -17.67
CA PHE A 5 -7.41 -20.03 -17.35
C PHE A 5 -8.63 -19.49 -18.10
N LYS A 6 -9.57 -20.36 -18.49
CA LYS A 6 -10.74 -19.94 -19.27
C LYS A 6 -11.53 -18.88 -18.51
N GLY A 7 -11.79 -17.78 -19.20
CA GLY A 7 -12.51 -16.64 -18.64
C GLY A 7 -11.70 -15.77 -17.67
N LYS A 8 -10.43 -16.10 -17.39
CA LYS A 8 -9.52 -15.21 -16.66
C LYS A 8 -8.96 -14.14 -17.59
N VAL A 9 -8.68 -12.97 -17.05
CA VAL A 9 -8.08 -11.84 -17.75
C VAL A 9 -6.75 -11.49 -17.11
N ALA A 10 -5.69 -11.44 -17.92
CA ALA A 10 -4.35 -11.09 -17.49
C ALA A 10 -3.85 -9.80 -18.16
N ILE A 11 -3.09 -8.99 -17.43
CA ILE A 11 -2.19 -7.98 -18.00
C ILE A 11 -0.76 -8.47 -17.78
N VAL A 12 0.05 -8.46 -18.84
CA VAL A 12 1.49 -8.73 -18.74
C VAL A 12 2.23 -7.53 -19.31
N THR A 13 3.06 -6.87 -18.49
CA THR A 13 3.83 -5.69 -18.89
C THR A 13 5.19 -6.10 -19.46
N GLY A 14 5.70 -5.37 -20.46
CA GLY A 14 6.91 -5.76 -21.19
C GLY A 14 6.75 -7.09 -21.93
N ALA A 15 5.58 -7.31 -22.53
CA ALA A 15 5.18 -8.58 -23.14
C ALA A 15 5.36 -8.64 -24.67
N GLY A 16 6.04 -7.67 -25.26
CA GLY A 16 6.35 -7.66 -26.69
C GLY A 16 7.40 -8.71 -27.08
N GLY A 17 8.18 -9.21 -26.11
CA GLY A 17 9.17 -10.27 -26.31
C GLY A 17 9.69 -10.86 -24.99
N GLY A 18 10.66 -11.76 -25.09
CA GLY A 18 11.35 -12.36 -23.94
C GLY A 18 10.41 -13.03 -22.93
N LEU A 19 10.70 -12.83 -21.64
CA LEU A 19 9.95 -13.39 -20.51
C LEU A 19 8.46 -13.01 -20.53
N GLY A 20 8.14 -11.72 -20.71
CA GLY A 20 6.77 -11.25 -20.69
C GLY A 20 5.91 -11.89 -21.79
N TYR A 21 6.47 -12.02 -23.00
CA TYR A 21 5.79 -12.71 -24.09
C TYR A 21 5.57 -14.19 -23.78
N ALA A 22 6.58 -14.90 -23.25
CA ALA A 22 6.45 -16.31 -22.88
C ALA A 22 5.35 -16.53 -21.82
N TYR A 23 5.23 -15.63 -20.83
CA TYR A 23 4.17 -15.69 -19.83
C TYR A 23 2.79 -15.43 -20.45
N ALA A 24 2.67 -14.38 -21.27
CA ALA A 24 1.43 -14.03 -21.95
C ALA A 24 0.94 -15.15 -22.88
N GLN A 25 1.85 -15.72 -23.67
CA GLN A 25 1.57 -16.85 -24.56
C GLN A 25 1.09 -18.07 -23.75
N TYR A 26 1.81 -18.47 -22.72
CA TYR A 26 1.47 -19.67 -21.95
C TYR A 26 0.11 -19.55 -21.25
N LEU A 27 -0.22 -18.39 -20.67
CA LEU A 27 -1.55 -18.15 -20.11
C LEU A 27 -2.66 -18.21 -21.17
N ALA A 28 -2.42 -17.65 -22.35
CA ALA A 28 -3.38 -17.68 -23.45
C ALA A 28 -3.57 -19.09 -24.04
N GLU A 29 -2.52 -19.90 -24.10
CA GLU A 29 -2.60 -21.32 -24.50
C GLU A 29 -3.46 -22.14 -23.54
N LEU A 30 -3.54 -21.73 -22.28
CA LEU A 30 -4.42 -22.29 -21.26
C LEU A 30 -5.80 -21.61 -21.21
N GLY A 31 -6.10 -20.67 -22.10
CA GLY A 31 -7.43 -20.08 -22.27
C GLY A 31 -7.66 -18.70 -21.66
N ALA A 32 -6.62 -18.05 -21.13
CA ALA A 32 -6.71 -16.68 -20.64
C ALA A 32 -6.96 -15.68 -21.78
N ASN A 33 -7.68 -14.61 -21.46
CA ASN A 33 -7.61 -13.37 -22.24
C ASN A 33 -6.45 -12.52 -21.71
N VAL A 34 -5.62 -11.95 -22.58
CA VAL A 34 -4.38 -11.28 -22.19
C VAL A 34 -4.27 -9.89 -22.81
N ILE A 35 -3.95 -8.89 -22.01
CA ILE A 35 -3.40 -7.62 -22.49
C ILE A 35 -1.89 -7.76 -22.54
N VAL A 36 -1.34 -7.61 -23.74
CA VAL A 36 0.08 -7.58 -24.04
C VAL A 36 0.51 -6.12 -24.01
N ASN A 37 1.02 -5.66 -22.85
CA ASN A 37 1.55 -4.31 -22.72
C ASN A 37 3.03 -4.29 -23.07
N ASP A 38 3.44 -3.40 -23.98
CA ASP A 38 4.84 -3.12 -24.25
C ASP A 38 5.01 -1.74 -24.91
N LEU A 39 5.83 -0.88 -24.29
CA LEU A 39 6.15 0.45 -24.80
C LEU A 39 6.94 0.40 -26.13
N GLY A 40 7.66 -0.70 -26.39
CA GLY A 40 8.54 -0.86 -27.54
C GLY A 40 9.82 -0.04 -27.45
N GLY A 41 10.31 0.20 -26.23
CA GLY A 41 11.56 0.91 -25.96
C GLY A 41 12.82 0.04 -26.09
N GLY A 42 13.97 0.70 -25.91
CA GLY A 42 15.28 0.07 -25.86
C GLY A 42 15.54 -0.80 -24.62
N THR A 43 16.70 -1.44 -24.54
CA THR A 43 17.07 -2.27 -23.37
C THR A 43 17.35 -1.41 -22.14
N PHE A 44 17.89 -0.22 -22.33
CA PHE A 44 18.30 0.75 -21.31
C PHE A 44 17.27 1.88 -21.14
N GLY A 45 16.16 1.85 -21.89
CA GLY A 45 15.06 2.82 -21.78
C GLY A 45 15.26 4.11 -22.58
N TYR A 46 16.50 4.50 -22.86
CA TYR A 46 16.84 5.64 -23.73
C TYR A 46 17.33 5.22 -25.12
N ASP A 47 17.67 3.95 -25.32
CA ASP A 47 18.23 3.39 -26.55
C ASP A 47 17.15 2.90 -27.52
N GLY A 48 16.38 3.82 -28.08
CA GLY A 48 15.40 3.50 -29.12
C GLY A 48 14.11 4.28 -28.98
N LYS A 49 13.37 4.40 -30.08
CA LYS A 49 12.09 5.09 -30.08
C LYS A 49 10.97 4.11 -29.71
N PRO A 50 10.18 4.40 -28.67
CA PRO A 50 8.97 3.65 -28.35
C PRO A 50 8.11 3.39 -29.58
N SER A 51 7.55 2.17 -29.68
CA SER A 51 6.75 1.74 -30.80
C SER A 51 5.79 0.63 -30.36
N SER A 52 4.50 0.93 -30.36
CA SER A 52 3.44 -0.04 -30.00
C SER A 52 3.40 -1.28 -30.91
N LYS A 53 4.09 -1.25 -32.06
CA LYS A 53 4.13 -2.36 -33.03
C LYS A 53 4.63 -3.67 -32.42
N VAL A 54 5.49 -3.63 -31.40
CA VAL A 54 5.97 -4.86 -30.75
C VAL A 54 4.85 -5.55 -29.96
N ALA A 55 4.00 -4.77 -29.28
CA ALA A 55 2.81 -5.28 -28.60
C ALA A 55 1.80 -5.81 -29.61
N ASP A 56 1.57 -5.10 -30.72
CA ASP A 56 0.68 -5.54 -31.81
C ASP A 56 1.10 -6.88 -32.41
N ALA A 57 2.40 -7.03 -32.70
CA ALA A 57 2.95 -8.27 -33.25
C ALA A 57 2.83 -9.44 -32.27
N ALA A 58 3.14 -9.22 -30.99
CA ALA A 58 2.99 -10.23 -29.94
C ALA A 58 1.52 -10.64 -29.73
N ALA A 59 0.60 -9.69 -29.64
CA ALA A 59 -0.83 -9.98 -29.54
C ALA A 59 -1.35 -10.75 -30.77
N THR A 60 -0.87 -10.42 -31.97
CA THR A 60 -1.21 -11.16 -33.21
C THR A 60 -0.76 -12.61 -33.13
N LYS A 61 0.49 -12.87 -32.71
CA LYS A 61 1.00 -14.23 -32.52
C LYS A 61 0.16 -15.03 -31.55
N ILE A 62 -0.21 -14.44 -30.40
CA ILE A 62 -1.07 -15.11 -29.40
C ILE A 62 -2.46 -15.41 -29.97
N ASN A 63 -3.08 -14.46 -30.67
CA ASN A 63 -4.39 -14.66 -31.28
C ASN A 63 -4.37 -15.81 -32.32
N ASN A 64 -3.28 -15.96 -33.06
CA ASN A 64 -3.12 -17.04 -34.05
C ASN A 64 -3.06 -18.45 -33.42
N LEU A 65 -2.83 -18.58 -32.10
CA LEU A 65 -2.87 -19.87 -31.39
C LEU A 65 -4.30 -20.39 -31.21
N GLY A 66 -5.31 -19.52 -31.27
CA GLY A 66 -6.73 -19.89 -31.26
C GLY A 66 -7.31 -20.38 -29.92
N LYS A 67 -6.53 -20.39 -28.83
CA LYS A 67 -6.97 -20.90 -27.51
C LYS A 67 -7.38 -19.82 -26.50
N GLY A 68 -6.84 -18.60 -26.66
CA GLY A 68 -7.14 -17.41 -25.86
C GLY A 68 -7.32 -16.19 -26.77
N LYS A 69 -7.49 -15.00 -26.18
CA LYS A 69 -7.54 -13.74 -26.93
C LYS A 69 -6.51 -12.76 -26.40
N ALA A 70 -5.85 -12.04 -27.27
CA ALA A 70 -4.90 -11.01 -26.91
C ALA A 70 -5.32 -9.63 -27.42
N MET A 71 -5.01 -8.60 -26.63
CA MET A 71 -5.11 -7.19 -26.99
C MET A 71 -3.76 -6.52 -26.75
N ALA A 72 -3.28 -5.74 -27.71
CA ALA A 72 -2.05 -4.98 -27.54
C ALA A 72 -2.32 -3.68 -26.76
N ASP A 73 -1.35 -3.28 -25.94
CA ASP A 73 -1.30 -1.98 -25.29
C ASP A 73 0.13 -1.42 -25.39
N GLY A 74 0.27 -0.20 -25.89
CA GLY A 74 1.57 0.44 -26.10
C GLY A 74 1.92 1.51 -25.06
N HIS A 75 1.16 1.60 -23.96
CA HIS A 75 1.32 2.71 -23.04
C HIS A 75 2.47 2.50 -22.04
N ASP A 76 3.07 3.60 -21.61
CA ASP A 76 4.09 3.60 -20.56
C ASP A 76 3.42 3.43 -19.17
N ILE A 77 3.82 2.37 -18.47
CA ILE A 77 3.32 1.99 -17.15
C ILE A 77 3.92 2.82 -16.00
N SER A 78 4.99 3.59 -16.26
CA SER A 78 5.54 4.56 -15.29
C SER A 78 4.52 5.66 -14.95
N GLU A 79 3.53 5.86 -15.82
CA GLU A 79 2.45 6.85 -15.71
C GLU A 79 1.15 6.20 -15.22
N PHE A 80 0.62 6.61 -14.07
CA PHE A 80 -0.60 5.99 -13.53
C PHE A 80 -1.81 6.05 -14.47
N LYS A 81 -2.03 7.19 -15.14
CA LYS A 81 -3.15 7.37 -16.08
C LYS A 81 -3.18 6.30 -17.18
N ASN A 82 -2.01 5.81 -17.57
CA ASN A 82 -1.85 4.79 -18.60
C ASN A 82 -2.16 3.40 -18.04
N ALA A 83 -1.67 3.08 -16.85
CA ALA A 83 -2.04 1.86 -16.14
C ALA A 83 -3.55 1.77 -15.92
N GLN A 84 -4.20 2.88 -15.55
CA GLN A 84 -5.66 2.96 -15.41
C GLN A 84 -6.38 2.66 -16.73
N ARG A 85 -5.97 3.30 -17.84
CA ARG A 85 -6.54 3.04 -19.17
C ARG A 85 -6.43 1.58 -19.58
N MET A 86 -5.30 0.95 -19.29
CA MET A 86 -5.06 -0.46 -19.60
C MET A 86 -6.02 -1.37 -18.82
N VAL A 87 -6.21 -1.11 -17.52
CA VAL A 87 -7.18 -1.84 -16.69
C VAL A 87 -8.62 -1.57 -17.18
N ASP A 88 -8.98 -0.32 -17.44
CA ASP A 88 -10.30 0.06 -17.95
C ASP A 88 -10.62 -0.66 -19.26
N ALA A 89 -9.64 -0.80 -20.16
CA ALA A 89 -9.80 -1.54 -21.41
C ALA A 89 -10.05 -3.05 -21.17
N ALA A 90 -9.39 -3.65 -20.18
CA ALA A 90 -9.67 -5.04 -19.74
C ALA A 90 -11.11 -5.17 -19.21
N ILE A 91 -11.53 -4.25 -18.35
CA ILE A 91 -12.87 -4.22 -17.78
C ILE A 91 -13.92 -4.01 -18.88
N GLN A 92 -13.72 -3.08 -19.80
CA GLN A 92 -14.66 -2.81 -20.89
C GLN A 92 -14.80 -4.02 -21.82
N LYS A 93 -13.70 -4.71 -22.13
CA LYS A 93 -13.68 -5.80 -23.12
C LYS A 93 -14.11 -7.14 -22.54
N TRP A 94 -13.74 -7.43 -21.30
CA TRP A 94 -13.90 -8.76 -20.69
C TRP A 94 -14.57 -8.74 -19.31
N GLY A 95 -14.88 -7.56 -18.76
CA GLY A 95 -15.65 -7.39 -17.52
C GLY A 95 -14.86 -7.60 -16.24
N ARG A 96 -13.56 -7.94 -16.31
CA ARG A 96 -12.73 -8.30 -15.15
C ARG A 96 -11.25 -8.14 -15.40
N ILE A 97 -10.47 -8.15 -14.33
CA ILE A 97 -9.01 -8.30 -14.34
C ILE A 97 -8.60 -9.23 -13.19
N ASP A 98 -7.88 -10.29 -13.50
CA ASP A 98 -7.57 -11.37 -12.55
C ASP A 98 -6.10 -11.45 -12.22
N ILE A 99 -5.26 -11.22 -13.22
CA ILE A 99 -3.82 -11.48 -13.17
C ILE A 99 -3.06 -10.22 -13.62
N ILE A 100 -2.08 -9.79 -12.82
CA ILE A 100 -1.11 -8.78 -13.21
C ILE A 100 0.29 -9.39 -13.13
N ILE A 101 1.02 -9.41 -14.24
CA ILE A 101 2.45 -9.79 -14.26
C ILE A 101 3.25 -8.53 -14.58
N ASN A 102 3.84 -7.95 -13.54
CA ASN A 102 4.71 -6.78 -13.62
C ASN A 102 6.12 -7.21 -14.03
N ASN A 103 6.31 -7.33 -15.34
CA ASN A 103 7.54 -7.81 -15.95
C ASN A 103 8.33 -6.70 -16.68
N ALA A 104 7.71 -5.59 -17.07
CA ALA A 104 8.39 -4.47 -17.72
C ALA A 104 9.64 -4.02 -16.93
N GLY A 105 10.71 -3.74 -17.66
CA GLY A 105 11.97 -3.34 -17.06
C GLY A 105 13.02 -2.96 -18.09
N ILE A 106 13.98 -2.16 -17.64
CA ILE A 106 15.16 -1.73 -18.37
C ILE A 106 16.42 -2.15 -17.62
N ALA A 107 17.54 -2.28 -18.32
CA ALA A 107 18.86 -2.50 -17.73
C ALA A 107 19.55 -1.16 -17.44
N SER A 108 20.49 -1.17 -16.50
CA SER A 108 21.37 -0.04 -16.23
C SER A 108 22.71 -0.27 -16.94
N THR A 109 23.32 0.79 -17.47
CA THR A 109 24.72 0.77 -17.94
C THR A 109 25.69 1.36 -16.93
N SER A 110 25.20 2.15 -15.97
CA SER A 110 26.03 2.90 -15.05
C SER A 110 26.55 2.02 -13.92
N VAL A 111 27.72 2.41 -13.42
CA VAL A 111 28.40 1.77 -12.31
C VAL A 111 28.56 2.83 -11.21
N PHE A 112 28.70 2.42 -9.95
CA PHE A 112 28.92 3.36 -8.86
C PHE A 112 30.38 3.85 -8.87
N PRO A 113 30.67 5.16 -8.71
CA PRO A 113 29.77 6.26 -8.32
C PRO A 113 29.16 7.10 -9.47
N GLU A 114 29.30 6.70 -10.73
CA GLU A 114 28.88 7.48 -11.91
C GLU A 114 27.35 7.49 -12.17
N VAL A 115 26.55 6.89 -11.30
CA VAL A 115 25.09 6.88 -11.41
C VAL A 115 24.52 8.29 -11.27
N ASP A 116 23.84 8.77 -12.31
CA ASP A 116 23.16 10.07 -12.30
C ASP A 116 21.71 9.99 -11.80
N ARG A 117 21.10 11.16 -11.57
CA ARG A 117 19.76 11.26 -11.00
C ARG A 117 18.69 10.80 -12.01
N GLU A 118 18.91 11.09 -13.27
CA GLU A 118 18.03 10.81 -14.38
C GLU A 118 17.86 9.30 -14.58
N GLU A 119 18.94 8.52 -14.49
CA GLU A 119 18.89 7.07 -14.49
C GLU A 119 18.10 6.54 -13.29
N VAL A 120 18.34 7.06 -12.09
CA VAL A 120 17.60 6.64 -10.88
C VAL A 120 16.11 6.90 -11.04
N ASP A 121 15.72 8.10 -11.49
CA ASP A 121 14.32 8.46 -11.68
C ASP A 121 13.66 7.58 -12.78
N LEU A 122 14.38 7.30 -13.87
CA LEU A 122 13.91 6.42 -14.94
C LEU A 122 13.69 4.98 -14.44
N HIS A 123 14.67 4.40 -13.75
CA HIS A 123 14.58 3.05 -13.20
C HIS A 123 13.49 2.94 -12.12
N LEU A 124 13.36 3.95 -11.26
CA LEU A 124 12.28 4.02 -10.28
C LEU A 124 10.91 4.07 -10.96
N GLY A 125 10.78 4.91 -11.99
CA GLY A 125 9.58 5.06 -12.80
C GLY A 125 9.14 3.75 -13.44
N VAL A 126 10.05 3.07 -14.15
CA VAL A 126 9.73 1.85 -14.91
C VAL A 126 9.50 0.66 -13.98
N HIS A 127 10.39 0.41 -13.02
CA HIS A 127 10.33 -0.82 -12.22
C HIS A 127 9.35 -0.73 -11.05
N VAL A 128 9.50 0.29 -10.21
CA VAL A 128 8.77 0.37 -8.93
C VAL A 128 7.43 1.06 -9.13
N MET A 129 7.44 2.28 -9.67
CA MET A 129 6.20 3.03 -9.93
C MET A 129 5.34 2.31 -10.96
N GLY A 130 5.95 1.70 -11.97
CA GLY A 130 5.29 0.79 -12.90
C GLY A 130 4.45 -0.29 -12.21
N ALA A 131 5.06 -1.06 -11.31
CA ALA A 131 4.37 -2.11 -10.56
C ALA A 131 3.28 -1.53 -9.63
N ILE A 132 3.57 -0.43 -8.94
CA ILE A 132 2.58 0.25 -8.07
C ILE A 132 1.38 0.74 -8.89
N ASN A 133 1.61 1.32 -10.07
CA ASN A 133 0.56 1.89 -10.90
C ASN A 133 -0.41 0.83 -11.43
N THR A 134 0.11 -0.29 -11.95
CA THR A 134 -0.74 -1.41 -12.42
C THR A 134 -1.50 -2.06 -11.28
N MET A 135 -0.84 -2.27 -10.13
CA MET A 135 -1.48 -2.78 -8.93
C MET A 135 -2.59 -1.84 -8.47
N ARG A 136 -2.30 -0.54 -8.33
CA ARG A 136 -3.26 0.48 -7.88
C ARG A 136 -4.47 0.58 -8.80
N ALA A 137 -4.28 0.51 -10.11
CA ALA A 137 -5.38 0.55 -11.08
C ALA A 137 -6.26 -0.71 -10.99
N ALA A 138 -5.67 -1.90 -10.83
CA ALA A 138 -6.41 -3.16 -10.78
C ALA A 138 -7.03 -3.46 -9.39
N TRP A 139 -6.46 -2.92 -8.31
CA TRP A 139 -6.79 -3.27 -6.92
C TRP A 139 -8.29 -3.18 -6.59
N PRO A 140 -9.01 -2.08 -6.92
CA PRO A 140 -10.42 -1.96 -6.58
C PRO A 140 -11.28 -3.04 -7.25
N HIS A 141 -10.92 -3.45 -8.46
CA HIS A 141 -11.61 -4.51 -9.20
C HIS A 141 -11.36 -5.88 -8.58
N MET A 142 -10.10 -6.18 -8.23
CA MET A 142 -9.71 -7.42 -7.55
C MET A 142 -10.36 -7.56 -6.17
N VAL A 143 -10.41 -6.47 -5.40
CA VAL A 143 -11.09 -6.37 -4.10
C VAL A 143 -12.58 -6.66 -4.24
N LYS A 144 -13.25 -6.03 -5.21
CA LYS A 144 -14.69 -6.18 -5.46
C LYS A 144 -15.05 -7.61 -5.86
N GLN A 145 -14.23 -8.24 -6.71
CA GLN A 145 -14.49 -9.61 -7.20
C GLN A 145 -13.95 -10.71 -6.27
N LYS A 146 -13.23 -10.35 -5.19
CA LYS A 146 -12.61 -11.27 -4.23
C LYS A 146 -11.67 -12.29 -4.90
N PHE A 147 -10.89 -11.81 -5.88
CA PHE A 147 -9.87 -12.59 -6.56
C PHE A 147 -8.83 -11.70 -7.21
N GLY A 148 -7.56 -11.97 -6.98
CA GLY A 148 -6.44 -11.37 -7.69
C GLY A 148 -5.17 -12.19 -7.59
N ARG A 149 -4.34 -12.16 -8.63
CA ARG A 149 -3.01 -12.78 -8.63
C ARG A 149 -2.01 -11.82 -9.25
N ILE A 150 -0.98 -11.46 -8.49
CA ILE A 150 -0.01 -10.44 -8.88
C ILE A 150 1.39 -11.04 -8.76
N ILE A 151 2.16 -10.91 -9.83
CA ILE A 151 3.56 -11.30 -9.89
C ILE A 151 4.41 -10.07 -10.15
N ASN A 152 5.35 -9.79 -9.25
CA ASN A 152 6.35 -8.75 -9.44
C ASN A 152 7.71 -9.38 -9.78
N THR A 153 8.37 -8.86 -10.82
CA THR A 153 9.65 -9.41 -11.28
C THR A 153 10.83 -8.68 -10.65
N ALA A 154 11.42 -9.28 -9.61
CA ALA A 154 12.69 -8.89 -9.02
C ALA A 154 13.88 -9.45 -9.84
N SER A 155 15.04 -9.67 -9.20
CA SER A 155 16.22 -10.30 -9.78
C SER A 155 17.05 -10.90 -8.65
N ASP A 156 17.86 -11.89 -8.97
CA ASP A 156 18.97 -12.42 -8.17
C ASP A 156 20.04 -11.37 -7.83
N SER A 157 20.15 -10.28 -8.60
CA SER A 157 21.04 -9.15 -8.29
C SER A 157 20.81 -8.51 -6.92
N VAL A 158 19.65 -8.72 -6.29
CA VAL A 158 19.36 -8.28 -4.92
C VAL A 158 20.29 -8.93 -3.89
N LEU A 159 20.90 -10.08 -4.22
CA LEU A 159 21.88 -10.77 -3.39
C LEU A 159 23.26 -10.11 -3.44
N GLY A 160 23.43 -9.09 -4.28
CA GLY A 160 24.68 -8.38 -4.55
C GLY A 160 25.08 -8.55 -6.01
N PHE A 161 25.29 -7.43 -6.71
CA PHE A 161 25.67 -7.42 -8.11
C PHE A 161 26.60 -6.24 -8.43
N SER A 162 27.88 -6.41 -8.10
CA SER A 162 28.90 -5.40 -8.38
C SER A 162 29.14 -5.29 -9.89
N PRO A 163 29.29 -4.09 -10.46
CA PRO A 163 29.42 -2.78 -9.79
C PRO A 163 28.15 -1.89 -9.83
N GLN A 164 26.96 -2.46 -10.07
CA GLN A 164 25.72 -1.70 -10.23
C GLN A 164 24.96 -1.54 -8.92
N ILE A 165 24.35 -0.37 -8.70
CA ILE A 165 23.51 -0.12 -7.51
C ILE A 165 22.05 0.20 -7.86
N THR A 166 21.78 0.83 -9.00
CA THR A 166 20.44 1.31 -9.37
C THR A 166 19.46 0.16 -9.61
N TYR A 167 19.78 -0.70 -10.58
CA TYR A 167 18.91 -1.82 -10.95
C TYR A 167 18.71 -2.82 -9.80
N PRO A 168 19.75 -3.28 -9.07
CA PRO A 168 19.57 -4.16 -7.91
C PRO A 168 18.70 -3.53 -6.82
N SER A 169 18.83 -2.23 -6.57
CA SER A 169 17.99 -1.51 -5.59
C SER A 169 16.52 -1.48 -6.01
N MET A 170 16.23 -1.16 -7.27
CA MET A 170 14.85 -1.15 -7.77
C MET A 170 14.21 -2.55 -7.74
N LYS A 171 14.97 -3.59 -8.09
CA LYS A 171 14.49 -4.98 -8.02
C LYS A 171 14.30 -5.45 -6.57
N SER A 172 15.12 -4.97 -5.63
CA SER A 172 14.94 -5.21 -4.19
C SER A 172 13.67 -4.57 -3.65
N ALA A 173 13.33 -3.35 -4.08
CA ALA A 173 12.13 -2.65 -3.64
C ALA A 173 10.84 -3.44 -3.93
N LEU A 174 10.81 -4.23 -5.00
CA LEU A 174 9.67 -5.08 -5.35
C LEU A 174 9.42 -6.21 -4.34
N ILE A 175 10.44 -6.64 -3.58
CA ILE A 175 10.29 -7.63 -2.51
C ILE A 175 9.46 -7.05 -1.36
N GLY A 176 9.86 -5.87 -0.86
CA GLY A 176 9.13 -5.17 0.19
C GLY A 176 7.71 -4.80 -0.24
N LEU A 177 7.54 -4.28 -1.46
CA LEU A 177 6.23 -3.97 -2.03
C LEU A 177 5.31 -5.20 -2.02
N SER A 178 5.80 -6.33 -2.51
CA SER A 178 4.98 -7.55 -2.66
C SER A 178 4.56 -8.15 -1.33
N ARG A 179 5.45 -8.17 -0.34
CA ARG A 179 5.15 -8.68 1.01
C ARG A 179 4.06 -7.85 1.69
N ASN A 180 4.13 -6.52 1.59
CA ASN A 180 3.14 -5.62 2.17
C ASN A 180 1.81 -5.64 1.40
N ALA A 181 1.85 -5.60 0.08
CA ALA A 181 0.63 -5.69 -0.72
C ALA A 181 -0.09 -7.03 -0.52
N GLY A 182 0.65 -8.14 -0.40
CA GLY A 182 0.05 -9.44 -0.11
C GLY A 182 -0.60 -9.53 1.27
N LEU A 183 -0.17 -8.73 2.26
CA LEU A 183 -0.88 -8.61 3.54
C LEU A 183 -2.24 -7.92 3.36
N LEU A 184 -2.26 -6.79 2.64
CA LEU A 184 -3.49 -6.05 2.33
C LEU A 184 -4.47 -6.86 1.47
N GLY A 185 -3.95 -7.77 0.65
CA GLY A 185 -4.74 -8.60 -0.26
C GLY A 185 -5.38 -9.83 0.36
N ALA A 186 -4.97 -10.23 1.57
CA ALA A 186 -5.32 -11.52 2.18
C ALA A 186 -6.85 -11.70 2.31
N ASP A 187 -7.55 -10.72 2.88
CA ASP A 187 -9.01 -10.74 3.10
C ASP A 187 -9.84 -10.63 1.80
N HIS A 188 -9.16 -10.46 0.68
CA HIS A 188 -9.74 -10.30 -0.64
C HIS A 188 -9.32 -11.41 -1.61
N ASN A 189 -8.62 -12.45 -1.15
CA ASN A 189 -8.06 -13.52 -2.00
C ASN A 189 -7.22 -12.93 -3.15
N ILE A 190 -6.40 -11.94 -2.80
CA ILE A 190 -5.41 -11.33 -3.69
C ILE A 190 -4.03 -11.82 -3.24
N ASN A 191 -3.39 -12.64 -4.07
CA ASN A 191 -2.04 -13.10 -3.80
C ASN A 191 -1.03 -12.26 -4.55
N VAL A 192 0.06 -11.89 -3.88
CA VAL A 192 1.16 -11.11 -4.47
C VAL A 192 2.46 -11.85 -4.21
N ASN A 193 3.14 -12.29 -5.27
CA ASN A 193 4.40 -13.01 -5.18
C ASN A 193 5.50 -12.35 -6.02
N VAL A 194 6.74 -12.73 -5.72
CA VAL A 194 7.93 -12.23 -6.40
C VAL A 194 8.63 -13.37 -7.13
N ILE A 195 9.10 -13.08 -8.33
CA ILE A 195 10.01 -13.97 -9.07
C ILE A 195 11.36 -13.28 -9.33
N MET A 196 12.42 -14.06 -9.32
CA MET A 196 13.79 -13.70 -9.68
C MET A 196 14.19 -14.58 -10.86
N PRO A 197 13.91 -14.14 -12.10
CA PRO A 197 14.08 -14.96 -13.28
C PRO A 197 15.56 -15.00 -13.72
N ALA A 198 16.03 -16.19 -14.09
CA ALA A 198 17.23 -16.39 -14.89
C ALA A 198 16.81 -16.93 -16.26
N ALA A 199 17.06 -16.15 -17.32
CA ALA A 199 16.70 -16.52 -18.69
C ALA A 199 17.67 -15.93 -19.72
N PHE A 200 17.84 -16.63 -20.83
CA PHE A 200 18.46 -16.09 -22.03
C PHE A 200 17.48 -15.15 -22.73
N THR A 201 17.86 -13.87 -22.80
CA THR A 201 17.03 -12.80 -23.37
C THR A 201 17.87 -11.92 -24.30
N ARG A 202 17.28 -10.85 -24.85
CA ARG A 202 18.01 -9.84 -25.64
C ARG A 202 19.27 -9.33 -24.93
N LEU A 203 19.22 -9.16 -23.61
CA LEU A 203 20.38 -8.70 -22.84
C LEU A 203 21.49 -9.76 -22.81
N SER A 204 21.14 -11.01 -22.50
CA SER A 204 22.10 -12.14 -22.46
C SER A 204 22.66 -12.47 -23.85
N ALA A 205 21.92 -12.18 -24.92
CA ALA A 205 22.39 -12.34 -26.29
C ALA A 205 23.54 -11.38 -26.68
N LEU A 206 23.77 -10.32 -25.88
CA LEU A 206 24.93 -9.44 -26.03
C LEU A 206 26.23 -10.05 -25.46
N LEU A 207 26.14 -11.16 -24.71
CA LEU A 207 27.32 -11.86 -24.21
C LEU A 207 28.19 -12.40 -25.36
N PRO A 208 29.53 -12.43 -25.22
CA PRO A 208 30.40 -13.09 -26.16
C PRO A 208 30.02 -14.55 -26.37
N GLN A 209 30.32 -15.09 -27.56
CA GLN A 209 30.14 -16.52 -27.83
C GLN A 209 31.07 -17.37 -26.94
N GLY A 210 30.57 -18.53 -26.51
CA GLY A 210 31.30 -19.49 -25.68
C GLY A 210 30.37 -20.31 -24.78
N ASP A 211 30.94 -21.32 -24.12
CA ASP A 211 30.20 -22.35 -23.37
C ASP A 211 29.16 -21.79 -22.40
N PHE A 212 29.45 -20.68 -21.73
CA PHE A 212 28.50 -20.04 -20.81
C PHE A 212 27.27 -19.49 -21.53
N ARG A 213 27.46 -18.78 -22.65
CA ARG A 213 26.36 -18.28 -23.46
C ARG A 213 25.57 -19.43 -24.07
N ASP A 214 26.27 -20.44 -24.59
CA ASP A 214 25.63 -21.62 -25.20
C ASP A 214 24.76 -22.35 -24.17
N HIS A 215 25.24 -22.50 -22.93
CA HIS A 215 24.46 -23.07 -21.85
C HIS A 215 23.21 -22.24 -21.53
N LEU A 216 23.31 -20.91 -21.44
CA LEU A 216 22.13 -20.05 -21.26
C LEU A 216 21.14 -20.21 -22.41
N GLU A 217 21.63 -20.19 -23.65
CA GLU A 217 20.81 -20.28 -24.86
C GLU A 217 20.11 -21.65 -24.99
N GLN A 218 20.75 -22.74 -24.54
CA GLN A 218 20.21 -24.11 -24.58
C GLN A 218 19.33 -24.47 -23.38
N ASP A 219 19.64 -23.95 -22.20
CA ASP A 219 18.99 -24.39 -20.98
C ASP A 219 18.04 -23.37 -20.37
N PHE A 220 18.22 -22.08 -20.60
CA PHE A 220 17.50 -21.01 -19.90
C PHE A 220 16.53 -20.23 -20.80
N GLN A 221 15.81 -20.91 -21.69
CA GLN A 221 14.81 -20.23 -22.52
C GLN A 221 13.65 -19.67 -21.67
N PRO A 222 13.10 -18.49 -22.02
CA PRO A 222 11.98 -17.86 -21.31
C PRO A 222 10.78 -18.77 -21.02
N GLU A 223 10.44 -19.66 -21.95
CA GLU A 223 9.28 -20.55 -21.88
C GLU A 223 9.38 -21.54 -20.72
N LYS A 224 10.60 -21.90 -20.28
CA LYS A 224 10.80 -22.82 -19.16
C LYS A 224 10.38 -22.23 -17.81
N LEU A 225 10.21 -20.92 -17.71
CA LEU A 225 9.75 -20.24 -16.49
C LEU A 225 8.21 -20.14 -16.44
N ALA A 226 7.55 -20.15 -17.60
CA ALA A 226 6.12 -19.85 -17.72
C ALA A 226 5.20 -20.78 -16.91
N PRO A 227 5.44 -22.10 -16.78
CA PRO A 227 4.60 -22.98 -15.95
C PRO A 227 4.59 -22.59 -14.47
N VAL A 228 5.73 -22.16 -13.92
CA VAL A 228 5.84 -21.76 -12.51
C VAL A 228 5.05 -20.46 -12.29
N VAL A 229 5.25 -19.47 -13.17
CA VAL A 229 4.52 -18.19 -13.13
C VAL A 229 3.02 -18.40 -13.29
N ALA A 230 2.60 -19.27 -14.21
CA ALA A 230 1.19 -19.62 -14.39
C ALA A 230 0.61 -20.30 -13.15
N TYR A 231 1.31 -21.26 -12.53
CA TYR A 231 0.82 -21.89 -11.30
C TYR A 231 0.59 -20.85 -10.18
N LEU A 232 1.52 -19.91 -9.98
CA LEU A 232 1.35 -18.82 -9.02
C LEU A 232 0.15 -17.91 -9.35
N CYS A 233 -0.24 -17.82 -10.63
CA CYS A 233 -1.42 -17.09 -11.09
C CYS A 233 -2.72 -17.91 -11.09
N HIS A 234 -2.67 -19.22 -10.83
CA HIS A 234 -3.83 -20.08 -10.89
C HIS A 234 -4.68 -19.95 -9.61
N GLU A 235 -5.99 -20.16 -9.72
CA GLU A 235 -6.91 -20.05 -8.57
C GLU A 235 -6.70 -21.11 -7.49
N LYS A 236 -6.05 -22.22 -7.85
CA LYS A 236 -5.62 -23.27 -6.92
C LYS A 236 -4.39 -22.90 -6.10
N SER A 237 -3.65 -21.87 -6.49
CA SER A 237 -2.50 -21.41 -5.71
C SER A 237 -2.98 -20.48 -4.60
N ASP A 238 -2.69 -20.87 -3.36
CA ASP A 238 -2.84 -20.10 -2.13
C ASP A 238 -1.53 -19.38 -1.72
N VAL A 239 -0.46 -19.60 -2.48
CA VAL A 239 0.86 -19.00 -2.24
C VAL A 239 0.76 -17.48 -2.39
N SER A 240 1.20 -16.76 -1.37
CA SER A 240 1.26 -15.29 -1.35
C SER A 240 2.42 -14.83 -0.48
N ARG A 241 3.01 -13.67 -0.82
CA ARG A 241 4.15 -13.02 -0.14
C ARG A 241 5.47 -13.80 -0.21
N GLU A 242 5.56 -14.72 -1.15
CA GLU A 242 6.74 -15.57 -1.34
C GLU A 242 7.62 -15.07 -2.48
N ILE A 243 8.89 -15.44 -2.42
CA ILE A 243 9.94 -15.08 -3.38
C ILE A 243 10.46 -16.37 -4.01
N PHE A 244 10.56 -16.40 -5.34
CA PHE A 244 11.05 -17.57 -6.07
C PHE A 244 12.19 -17.20 -7.01
N SER A 245 13.33 -17.89 -6.93
CA SER A 245 14.28 -17.94 -8.06
C SER A 245 13.78 -18.95 -9.07
N ILE A 246 13.76 -18.60 -10.35
CA ILE A 246 13.22 -19.45 -11.42
C ILE A 246 14.13 -19.38 -12.63
N GLY A 247 14.54 -20.52 -13.18
CA GLY A 247 15.37 -20.58 -14.37
C GLY A 247 15.67 -22.01 -14.78
N GLY A 248 15.89 -22.24 -16.07
CA GLY A 248 16.30 -23.56 -16.58
C GLY A 248 15.29 -24.70 -16.34
N GLY A 249 14.00 -24.37 -16.19
CA GLY A 249 12.95 -25.35 -15.83
C GLY A 249 12.95 -25.75 -14.35
N LYS A 250 13.64 -24.99 -13.49
CA LYS A 250 13.74 -25.19 -12.04
C LYS A 250 13.21 -23.95 -11.32
N PHE A 251 12.81 -24.14 -10.07
CA PHE A 251 12.54 -23.03 -9.16
C PHE A 251 12.96 -23.36 -7.73
N SER A 252 13.33 -22.35 -6.95
CA SER A 252 13.61 -22.43 -5.52
C SER A 252 12.90 -21.29 -4.78
N ARG A 253 12.52 -21.54 -3.53
CA ARG A 253 11.94 -20.51 -2.65
C ARG A 253 13.06 -19.76 -1.93
N ILE A 254 13.00 -18.44 -1.91
CA ILE A 254 13.89 -17.55 -1.16
C ILE A 254 13.10 -17.00 0.03
N VAL A 255 13.76 -16.93 1.19
CA VAL A 255 13.14 -16.53 2.46
C VAL A 255 13.96 -15.46 3.17
N LEU A 256 13.29 -14.62 3.95
CA LEU A 256 13.93 -13.77 4.96
C LEU A 256 13.94 -14.56 6.27
N ALA A 257 15.11 -14.70 6.88
CA ALA A 257 15.26 -15.43 8.12
C ALA A 257 16.19 -14.69 9.09
N SER A 258 15.98 -14.90 10.37
CA SER A 258 16.78 -14.32 11.45
C SER A 258 17.09 -15.35 12.52
N SER A 259 18.20 -15.18 13.22
CA SER A 259 18.51 -15.93 14.44
C SER A 259 17.63 -15.45 15.60
N ASP A 260 17.73 -16.13 16.74
CA ASP A 260 17.23 -15.58 17.99
C ASP A 260 17.96 -14.27 18.33
N ALA A 261 17.23 -13.31 18.90
CA ALA A 261 17.84 -12.09 19.40
C ALA A 261 18.75 -12.38 20.59
N VAL A 262 19.86 -11.63 20.69
CA VAL A 262 20.85 -11.75 21.76
C VAL A 262 20.88 -10.49 22.60
N SER A 263 21.02 -10.64 23.91
CA SER A 263 21.12 -9.51 24.84
C SER A 263 22.55 -8.95 24.87
N VAL A 264 22.65 -7.62 24.99
CA VAL A 264 23.91 -6.91 25.22
C VAL A 264 23.78 -6.07 26.48
N ASP A 265 24.87 -5.86 27.22
CA ASP A 265 24.91 -5.06 28.45
C ASP A 265 25.20 -3.58 28.20
N MET A 266 24.90 -3.11 26.98
CA MET A 266 25.16 -1.76 26.48
C MET A 266 26.65 -1.38 26.36
N SER A 267 27.57 -2.35 26.44
CA SER A 267 28.98 -2.18 26.09
C SER A 267 29.28 -2.62 24.66
N ILE A 268 30.31 -2.01 24.05
CA ILE A 268 30.78 -2.40 22.70
C ILE A 268 31.40 -3.81 22.75
N GLU A 269 32.06 -4.17 23.86
CA GLU A 269 32.67 -5.47 24.08
C GLU A 269 31.62 -6.60 24.14
N SER A 270 30.48 -6.34 24.78
CA SER A 270 29.35 -7.27 24.77
C SER A 270 28.76 -7.42 23.36
N VAL A 271 28.61 -6.31 22.63
CA VAL A 271 28.19 -6.34 21.22
C VAL A 271 29.18 -7.14 20.36
N GLU A 272 30.50 -6.92 20.51
CA GLU A 272 31.54 -7.66 19.79
C GLU A 272 31.45 -9.16 20.08
N THR A 273 31.33 -9.53 21.35
CA THR A 273 31.20 -10.94 21.77
C THR A 273 29.96 -11.57 21.17
N GLN A 274 28.81 -10.91 21.24
CA GLN A 274 27.58 -11.42 20.65
C GLN A 274 27.64 -11.47 19.12
N MET A 275 28.30 -10.50 18.47
CA MET A 275 28.50 -10.48 17.03
C MET A 275 29.33 -11.69 16.57
N GLN A 276 30.39 -12.04 17.29
CA GLN A 276 31.19 -13.24 17.01
C GLN A 276 30.37 -14.53 17.14
N ASN A 277 29.41 -14.58 18.07
CA ASN A 277 28.51 -15.72 18.23
C ASN A 277 27.46 -15.80 17.10
N LEU A 278 26.99 -14.66 16.59
CA LEU A 278 25.96 -14.60 15.56
C LEU A 278 26.51 -14.79 14.14
N MET A 279 27.71 -14.26 13.86
CA MET A 279 28.35 -14.29 12.54
C MET A 279 29.10 -15.60 12.27
N VAL A 280 28.43 -16.72 12.53
CA VAL A 280 28.90 -18.08 12.21
C VAL A 280 28.12 -18.65 11.03
N ASP A 281 28.72 -19.58 10.28
CA ASP A 281 28.09 -20.19 9.10
C ASP A 281 26.97 -21.20 9.44
N ASP A 282 26.76 -21.51 10.74
CA ASP A 282 25.66 -22.39 11.19
C ASP A 282 24.31 -21.67 11.08
N THR A 283 23.54 -22.05 10.07
CA THR A 283 22.21 -21.49 9.79
C THR A 283 21.07 -22.31 10.40
N SER A 284 21.36 -23.38 11.14
CA SER A 284 20.34 -24.29 11.70
C SER A 284 19.37 -23.62 12.68
N LYS A 285 19.76 -22.48 13.26
CA LYS A 285 18.96 -21.68 14.19
C LYS A 285 18.16 -20.56 13.53
N LEU A 286 18.32 -20.34 12.22
CA LEU A 286 17.58 -19.27 11.53
C LEU A 286 16.10 -19.64 11.38
N LYS A 287 15.23 -18.70 11.74
CA LYS A 287 13.77 -18.81 11.64
C LYS A 287 13.27 -17.90 10.52
N ILE A 288 12.37 -18.43 9.69
CA ILE A 288 11.76 -17.66 8.60
C ILE A 288 10.79 -16.63 9.18
N PHE A 289 10.97 -15.37 8.81
CA PHE A 289 10.09 -14.27 9.20
C PHE A 289 9.09 -13.96 8.10
N LYS A 290 7.80 -13.92 8.46
CA LYS A 290 6.65 -13.68 7.58
C LYS A 290 6.10 -12.26 7.71
N SER A 291 6.33 -11.59 8.83
CA SER A 291 5.91 -10.20 9.09
C SER A 291 6.86 -9.48 10.05
N THR A 292 6.73 -8.16 10.14
CA THR A 292 7.45 -7.35 11.15
C THR A 292 7.19 -7.83 12.57
N PHE A 293 6.02 -8.40 12.86
CA PHE A 293 5.68 -8.90 14.19
C PHE A 293 6.48 -10.15 14.59
N ASP A 294 7.00 -10.93 13.64
CA ASP A 294 7.88 -12.05 13.96
C ASP A 294 9.21 -11.55 14.54
N ASP A 295 9.71 -10.42 14.03
CA ASP A 295 10.91 -9.77 14.53
C ASP A 295 10.67 -9.06 15.87
N LEU A 296 9.53 -8.38 16.05
CA LEU A 296 9.16 -7.82 17.36
C LEU A 296 9.09 -8.92 18.44
N LYS A 297 8.47 -10.06 18.15
CA LYS A 297 8.48 -11.21 19.08
C LYS A 297 9.89 -11.72 19.35
N ASN A 298 10.74 -11.77 18.32
CA ASN A 298 12.15 -12.13 18.48
C ASN A 298 12.90 -11.17 19.42
N LEU A 299 12.54 -9.89 19.39
CA LEU A 299 13.07 -8.84 20.27
C LEU A 299 12.43 -8.80 21.67
N GLY A 300 11.50 -9.72 21.97
CA GLY A 300 10.90 -9.87 23.29
C GLY A 300 9.55 -9.17 23.49
N PHE A 301 8.93 -8.63 22.44
CA PHE A 301 7.58 -8.07 22.53
C PHE A 301 6.53 -9.19 22.64
N SER A 302 5.56 -8.99 23.51
CA SER A 302 4.41 -9.89 23.69
C SER A 302 3.43 -9.82 22.52
N ASP A 303 2.53 -10.81 22.44
CA ASP A 303 1.45 -10.82 21.46
C ASP A 303 0.54 -9.58 21.61
N ASP A 304 0.25 -9.16 22.84
CA ASP A 304 -0.59 -8.00 23.13
C ASP A 304 0.07 -6.68 22.67
N GLU A 305 1.38 -6.52 22.89
CA GLU A 305 2.13 -5.36 22.39
C GLU A 305 2.18 -5.35 20.86
N CYS A 306 2.38 -6.50 20.24
CA CYS A 306 2.32 -6.63 18.78
C CYS A 306 0.94 -6.26 18.23
N GLN A 307 -0.14 -6.70 18.90
CA GLN A 307 -1.51 -6.34 18.52
C GLN A 307 -1.73 -4.83 18.64
N MET A 308 -1.24 -4.20 19.72
CA MET A 308 -1.32 -2.75 19.89
C MET A 308 -0.60 -2.01 18.75
N PHE A 309 0.60 -2.44 18.34
CA PHE A 309 1.29 -1.87 17.17
C PHE A 309 0.49 -2.05 15.87
N TYR A 310 -0.09 -3.23 15.66
CA TYR A 310 -0.95 -3.48 14.50
C TYR A 310 -2.12 -2.49 14.48
N ASP A 311 -2.84 -2.37 15.60
CA ASP A 311 -4.01 -1.50 15.72
C ASP A 311 -3.66 -0.02 15.52
N MET A 312 -2.50 0.44 16.01
CA MET A 312 -2.00 1.80 15.76
C MET A 312 -1.81 2.11 14.27
N THR A 313 -1.44 1.10 13.47
CA THR A 313 -1.18 1.25 12.04
C THR A 313 -2.42 0.97 11.17
N ALA A 314 -3.41 0.25 11.70
CA ALA A 314 -4.61 -0.18 10.98
C ALA A 314 -5.76 0.86 10.94
N THR A 315 -5.63 1.98 11.64
CA THR A 315 -6.69 2.99 11.87
C THR A 315 -7.08 3.84 10.65
N GLN A 316 -6.77 3.41 9.42
CA GLN A 316 -7.15 4.11 8.18
C GLN A 316 -8.40 3.55 7.49
N ALA A 317 -9.12 2.60 8.10
CA ALA A 317 -10.37 2.13 7.51
C ALA A 317 -11.41 3.26 7.46
N GLU A 318 -11.87 3.61 6.25
CA GLU A 318 -13.02 4.49 6.07
C GLU A 318 -14.23 3.92 6.82
N LEU A 319 -14.86 4.75 7.64
CA LEU A 319 -16.12 4.40 8.29
C LEU A 319 -17.23 4.39 7.23
N GLY A 320 -17.94 3.28 7.10
CA GLY A 320 -19.13 3.19 6.26
C GLY A 320 -20.21 4.19 6.70
N PRO A 321 -21.12 4.62 5.82
CA PRO A 321 -22.15 5.61 6.17
C PRO A 321 -23.04 5.12 7.31
N ILE A 322 -23.42 6.03 8.22
CA ILE A 322 -24.51 5.79 9.19
C ILE A 322 -25.83 6.25 8.59
N GLU A 323 -26.92 5.61 9.01
CA GLU A 323 -28.29 6.02 8.65
C GLU A 323 -28.67 7.24 9.51
N ALA A 324 -28.35 8.43 8.99
CA ALA A 324 -28.54 9.69 9.71
C ALA A 324 -30.02 10.01 9.94
N VAL A 325 -30.34 10.50 11.14
CA VAL A 325 -31.68 11.00 11.49
C VAL A 325 -31.70 12.53 11.53
N PRO A 326 -32.84 13.18 11.28
CA PRO A 326 -32.98 14.61 11.48
C PRO A 326 -32.65 15.04 12.92
N ILE A 327 -31.95 16.15 13.05
CA ILE A 327 -31.48 16.73 14.31
C ILE A 327 -32.15 18.08 14.50
N ASP A 328 -33.14 18.15 15.40
CA ASP A 328 -33.77 19.42 15.78
C ASP A 328 -33.03 20.10 16.94
N THR A 329 -32.67 19.31 17.95
CA THR A 329 -31.93 19.76 19.14
C THR A 329 -30.90 18.72 19.59
N VAL A 330 -29.89 19.15 20.32
CA VAL A 330 -28.89 18.28 20.93
C VAL A 330 -28.71 18.66 22.40
N ASP A 331 -28.69 17.68 23.30
CA ASP A 331 -28.25 17.83 24.70
C ASP A 331 -27.65 16.50 25.17
N ASN A 332 -26.53 16.13 24.55
CA ASN A 332 -25.99 14.78 24.58
C ASN A 332 -24.49 14.78 24.92
N VAL A 333 -24.02 13.60 25.33
CA VAL A 333 -22.61 13.33 25.63
C VAL A 333 -22.17 12.12 24.83
N TRP A 334 -20.99 12.20 24.22
CA TRP A 334 -20.36 11.10 23.50
C TRP A 334 -18.93 10.89 23.95
N ASP A 335 -18.54 9.63 24.06
CA ASP A 335 -17.12 9.27 24.05
C ASP A 335 -16.70 9.15 22.59
N ILE A 336 -15.88 10.10 22.14
CA ILE A 336 -15.40 10.18 20.76
C ILE A 336 -14.00 9.58 20.62
N THR A 337 -13.81 8.85 19.53
CA THR A 337 -12.53 8.32 19.09
C THR A 337 -12.21 8.90 17.71
N ILE A 338 -11.12 9.66 17.63
CA ILE A 338 -10.60 10.16 16.37
C ILE A 338 -9.53 9.18 15.88
N LYS A 339 -9.74 8.65 14.68
CA LYS A 339 -8.80 7.74 14.03
C LYS A 339 -7.69 8.54 13.37
N SER A 340 -6.57 8.75 14.09
CA SER A 340 -5.45 9.55 13.58
C SER A 340 -4.27 8.68 13.11
N PRO A 341 -3.43 9.18 12.17
CA PRO A 341 -2.25 8.44 11.71
C PRO A 341 -1.20 8.14 12.80
N VAL A 342 -1.31 8.79 13.96
CA VAL A 342 -0.39 8.64 15.10
C VAL A 342 -1.03 7.88 16.27
N GLY A 343 -2.20 7.27 16.05
CA GLY A 343 -2.97 6.53 17.06
C GLY A 343 -4.37 7.09 17.28
N ASP A 344 -5.21 6.32 17.96
CA ASP A 344 -6.55 6.75 18.34
C ASP A 344 -6.49 7.84 19.41
N GLN A 345 -7.19 8.95 19.18
CA GLN A 345 -7.36 9.99 20.20
C GLN A 345 -8.73 9.87 20.82
N PHE A 346 -8.79 9.82 22.14
CA PHE A 346 -10.02 9.68 22.90
C PHE A 346 -10.39 11.02 23.55
N SER A 347 -11.66 11.38 23.49
CA SER A 347 -12.18 12.58 24.16
C SER A 347 -13.64 12.39 24.53
N ARG A 348 -14.12 13.18 25.48
CA ARG A 348 -15.54 13.24 25.78
C ARG A 348 -16.15 14.52 25.22
N LEU A 349 -17.06 14.37 24.28
CA LEU A 349 -17.77 15.46 23.63
C LEU A 349 -19.08 15.73 24.38
N VAL A 350 -19.27 16.96 24.83
CA VAL A 350 -20.51 17.43 25.47
C VAL A 350 -21.08 18.54 24.61
N LEU A 351 -22.20 18.31 23.91
CA LEU A 351 -22.86 19.31 23.09
C LEU A 351 -24.27 19.61 23.58
N LYS A 352 -24.63 20.88 23.50
CA LYS A 352 -25.98 21.38 23.71
C LYS A 352 -26.35 22.40 22.65
N SER A 353 -27.55 22.33 22.09
CA SER A 353 -28.05 23.34 21.15
C SER A 353 -29.11 24.26 21.76
N SER A 354 -29.16 25.50 21.28
CA SER A 354 -30.20 26.47 21.60
C SER A 354 -30.46 27.33 20.36
N GLY A 355 -31.65 27.23 19.77
CA GLY A 355 -31.99 27.95 18.53
C GLY A 355 -31.11 27.58 17.34
N GLY A 356 -30.72 26.29 17.21
CA GLY A 356 -29.85 25.78 16.14
C GLY A 356 -28.35 26.02 16.33
N VAL A 357 -27.96 26.88 17.28
CA VAL A 357 -26.55 27.12 17.65
C VAL A 357 -26.10 26.04 18.64
N ILE A 358 -24.98 25.38 18.34
CA ILE A 358 -24.36 24.36 19.18
C ILE A 358 -23.27 25.00 20.05
N LYS A 359 -23.29 24.67 21.34
CA LYS A 359 -22.26 25.01 22.33
C LYS A 359 -21.85 23.77 23.10
N GLY A 360 -20.67 23.80 23.69
CA GLY A 360 -20.17 22.63 24.39
C GLY A 360 -18.66 22.63 24.56
N HIS A 361 -18.16 21.48 24.96
CA HIS A 361 -16.74 21.24 25.15
C HIS A 361 -16.34 19.88 24.60
N VAL A 362 -15.09 19.82 24.11
CA VAL A 362 -14.35 18.57 23.94
C VAL A 362 -13.46 18.44 25.17
N LEU A 363 -13.82 17.53 26.07
CA LEU A 363 -13.07 17.24 27.28
C LEU A 363 -11.97 16.23 26.95
N ASN A 364 -10.71 16.61 27.16
CA ASN A 364 -9.55 15.82 26.81
C ASN A 364 -8.45 16.05 27.84
N GLU A 365 -8.00 14.98 28.49
CA GLU A 365 -7.00 15.06 29.57
C GLU A 365 -5.59 15.36 29.04
N GLU A 366 -5.24 14.85 27.86
CA GLU A 366 -3.90 14.99 27.26
C GLU A 366 -3.67 16.36 26.64
N HIS A 367 -4.71 16.92 26.00
CA HIS A 367 -4.62 18.15 25.21
C HIS A 367 -5.31 19.34 25.88
N GLY A 368 -5.98 19.12 27.01
CA GLY A 368 -6.79 20.09 27.70
C GLY A 368 -8.18 20.24 27.08
N ASN A 369 -9.12 20.76 27.88
CA ASN A 369 -10.49 20.99 27.46
C ASN A 369 -10.57 22.08 26.39
N GLN A 370 -11.35 21.82 25.34
CA GLN A 370 -11.49 22.70 24.18
C GLN A 370 -12.93 23.20 24.09
N ILE A 371 -13.10 24.49 23.82
CA ILE A 371 -14.41 25.13 23.65
C ILE A 371 -14.90 24.90 22.23
N VAL A 372 -16.18 24.56 22.09
CA VAL A 372 -16.88 24.56 20.82
C VAL A 372 -17.09 26.00 20.34
N LEU A 373 -16.53 26.30 19.17
CA LEU A 373 -16.64 27.54 18.42
C LEU A 373 -17.48 27.30 17.17
N ASP A 374 -18.26 28.31 16.77
CA ASP A 374 -19.04 28.30 15.52
C ASP A 374 -19.92 27.04 15.32
N GLY A 375 -20.43 26.47 16.42
CA GLY A 375 -21.24 25.27 16.39
C GLY A 375 -22.65 25.53 15.85
N LYS A 376 -23.10 24.69 14.91
CA LYS A 376 -24.43 24.78 14.30
C LYS A 376 -24.96 23.42 13.84
N ILE A 377 -26.28 23.31 13.79
CA ILE A 377 -26.95 22.26 13.02
C ILE A 377 -27.08 22.76 11.58
N GLU A 378 -26.51 22.03 10.62
CA GLU A 378 -26.53 22.36 9.20
C GLU A 378 -27.44 21.38 8.47
N ASN A 379 -28.31 21.91 7.60
CA ASN A 379 -29.28 21.16 6.78
C ASN A 379 -30.25 20.24 7.55
N GLY A 380 -30.28 20.32 8.89
CA GLY A 380 -31.16 19.53 9.74
C GLY A 380 -30.69 18.10 10.00
N ASP A 381 -29.52 17.67 9.52
CA ASP A 381 -29.00 16.31 9.70
C ASP A 381 -27.50 16.25 10.05
N ALA A 382 -26.80 17.38 10.04
CA ALA A 382 -25.38 17.46 10.34
C ALA A 382 -25.06 18.41 11.51
N LEU A 383 -24.25 17.94 12.44
CA LEU A 383 -23.60 18.74 13.46
C LEU A 383 -22.26 19.24 12.93
N VAL A 384 -22.07 20.55 12.89
CA VAL A 384 -20.80 21.16 12.50
C VAL A 384 -20.30 22.04 13.61
N TRP A 385 -19.04 21.84 14.03
CA TRP A 385 -18.42 22.69 15.04
C TRP A 385 -16.91 22.79 14.86
N LYS A 386 -16.32 23.83 15.46
CA LYS A 386 -14.88 24.01 15.50
C LYS A 386 -14.37 23.99 16.93
N CYS A 387 -13.12 23.64 17.10
CA CYS A 387 -12.40 23.91 18.35
C CYS A 387 -10.96 24.30 18.07
N LYS A 388 -10.34 24.96 19.04
CA LYS A 388 -8.92 25.32 19.00
C LYS A 388 -8.15 24.40 19.92
N LEU A 389 -7.25 23.62 19.33
CA LEU A 389 -6.24 22.85 20.04
C LEU A 389 -5.04 23.76 20.28
N THR A 390 -4.61 23.94 21.52
CA THR A 390 -3.46 24.83 21.85
C THR A 390 -2.18 24.08 22.21
N LYS A 391 -2.24 22.75 22.40
CA LYS A 391 -1.11 21.88 22.74
C LYS A 391 -1.19 20.59 21.92
N PRO A 392 -0.07 20.05 21.40
CA PRO A 392 1.29 20.62 21.45
C PRO A 392 1.48 21.80 20.47
N VAL A 393 0.67 21.87 19.41
CA VAL A 393 0.74 22.93 18.38
C VAL A 393 -0.63 23.59 18.20
N PRO A 394 -0.72 24.94 18.13
CA PRO A 394 -1.98 25.63 17.88
C PRO A 394 -2.61 25.26 16.53
N MET A 395 -3.75 24.57 16.53
CA MET A 395 -4.49 24.26 15.30
C MET A 395 -6.00 24.43 15.48
N THR A 396 -6.71 24.62 14.37
CA THR A 396 -8.18 24.65 14.36
C THR A 396 -8.69 23.32 13.82
N LEU A 397 -9.44 22.60 14.64
CA LEU A 397 -10.13 21.38 14.26
C LEU A 397 -11.56 21.73 13.87
N THR A 398 -12.01 21.26 12.70
CA THR A 398 -13.39 21.41 12.21
C THR A 398 -14.00 20.03 12.13
N TYR A 399 -15.07 19.80 12.89
CA TYR A 399 -15.81 18.55 12.93
C TYR A 399 -17.10 18.72 12.14
N THR A 400 -17.41 17.69 11.35
CA THR A 400 -18.70 17.51 10.69
C THR A 400 -19.15 16.09 10.99
N GLY A 401 -20.25 15.94 11.73
CA GLY A 401 -20.77 14.64 12.11
C GLY A 401 -22.28 14.51 11.95
N GLN A 402 -22.75 13.28 11.78
CA GLN A 402 -24.16 12.91 11.70
C GLN A 402 -24.49 11.96 12.85
N VAL A 403 -25.76 11.90 13.22
CA VAL A 403 -26.24 11.07 14.33
C VAL A 403 -27.25 10.06 13.80
N ASP A 404 -27.18 8.82 14.26
CA ASP A 404 -28.17 7.78 13.95
C ASP A 404 -29.27 7.67 15.02
N LYS A 405 -30.26 6.79 14.77
CA LYS A 405 -31.36 6.53 15.70
C LYS A 405 -30.93 6.04 17.09
N ASP A 406 -29.75 5.44 17.20
CA ASP A 406 -29.18 4.91 18.43
C ASP A 406 -28.28 5.94 19.12
N GLN A 407 -28.31 7.20 18.67
CA GLN A 407 -27.46 8.29 19.15
C GLN A 407 -25.97 8.05 18.92
N LYS A 408 -25.57 7.17 18.00
CA LYS A 408 -24.17 7.07 17.59
C LYS A 408 -23.84 8.24 16.68
N LEU A 409 -22.66 8.81 16.90
CA LEU A 409 -22.13 9.93 16.15
C LEU A 409 -21.01 9.41 15.24
N GLN A 410 -21.00 9.80 13.97
CA GLN A 410 -19.83 9.59 13.13
C GLN A 410 -19.58 10.80 12.25
N GLY A 411 -18.34 11.02 11.87
CA GLY A 411 -18.03 12.11 10.98
C GLY A 411 -16.57 12.21 10.58
N LYS A 412 -16.23 13.40 10.11
CA LYS A 412 -14.86 13.80 9.79
C LYS A 412 -14.40 14.93 10.67
N VAL A 413 -13.12 14.92 11.01
CA VAL A 413 -12.41 16.03 11.64
C VAL A 413 -11.26 16.47 10.75
N VAL A 414 -11.26 17.75 10.41
CA VAL A 414 -10.22 18.39 9.59
C VAL A 414 -9.44 19.36 10.46
N GLY A 415 -8.13 19.11 10.61
CA GLY A 415 -7.21 19.97 11.32
C GLY A 415 -6.47 20.92 10.37
N THR A 416 -6.49 22.21 10.71
CA THR A 416 -5.82 23.25 9.93
C THR A 416 -4.78 24.01 10.75
N LEU A 417 -3.60 24.20 10.16
CA LEU A 417 -2.48 24.95 10.71
C LEU A 417 -2.04 26.01 9.68
N MET A 418 -2.04 27.29 10.08
CA MET A 418 -1.69 28.41 9.20
C MET A 418 -2.43 28.41 7.84
N GLY A 419 -3.71 28.00 7.84
CA GLY A 419 -4.55 27.96 6.65
C GLY A 419 -4.35 26.74 5.74
N LYS A 420 -3.46 25.81 6.10
CA LYS A 420 -3.27 24.53 5.39
C LYS A 420 -3.88 23.38 6.17
N THR A 421 -4.53 22.45 5.46
CA THR A 421 -4.98 21.19 6.04
C THR A 421 -3.78 20.31 6.36
N VAL A 422 -3.70 19.85 7.61
CA VAL A 422 -2.62 18.98 8.12
C VAL A 422 -3.16 17.67 8.71
N MET A 423 -4.48 17.57 8.85
CA MET A 423 -5.18 16.39 9.37
C MET A 423 -6.55 16.30 8.68
N ASP A 424 -6.90 15.10 8.22
CA ASP A 424 -8.23 14.75 7.70
C ASP A 424 -8.51 13.31 8.14
N CYS A 425 -9.31 13.18 9.20
CA CYS A 425 -9.51 11.93 9.91
C CYS A 425 -10.98 11.62 10.10
N ALA A 426 -11.32 10.34 10.16
CA ALA A 426 -12.64 9.90 10.58
C ALA A 426 -12.73 9.90 12.12
N PHE A 427 -13.93 10.12 12.65
CA PHE A 427 -14.19 9.93 14.08
C PHE A 427 -15.52 9.22 14.31
N MET A 428 -15.60 8.51 15.44
CA MET A 428 -16.80 7.85 15.94
C MET A 428 -17.11 8.37 17.33
N GLY A 429 -18.38 8.37 17.71
CA GLY A 429 -18.85 8.73 19.04
C GLY A 429 -19.88 7.73 19.54
N SER A 430 -19.61 7.13 20.69
CA SER A 430 -20.57 6.29 21.40
C SER A 430 -21.34 7.13 22.43
N PRO A 431 -22.68 7.05 22.48
CA PRO A 431 -23.45 7.87 23.41
C PRO A 431 -23.19 7.46 24.86
N VAL A 432 -23.17 8.46 25.75
CA VAL A 432 -22.96 8.28 27.18
C VAL A 432 -24.24 8.67 27.94
N PHE A 433 -24.73 7.76 28.77
CA PHE A 433 -25.97 7.90 29.53
C PHE A 433 -25.76 7.81 31.05
N GLY A 434 -26.79 8.20 31.83
CA GLY A 434 -26.81 8.10 33.29
C GLY A 434 -25.79 9.01 33.98
N GLU A 435 -25.33 8.59 35.16
CA GLU A 435 -24.43 9.38 36.03
C GLU A 435 -23.16 9.89 35.32
N LYS A 436 -22.60 9.10 34.40
CA LYS A 436 -21.43 9.49 33.60
C LYS A 436 -21.73 10.67 32.68
N SER A 437 -22.94 10.71 32.11
CA SER A 437 -23.40 11.81 31.27
C SER A 437 -23.60 13.08 32.11
N ASP A 438 -24.24 12.95 33.27
CA ASP A 438 -24.49 14.06 34.18
C ASP A 438 -23.19 14.68 34.71
N LEU A 439 -22.22 13.85 35.10
CA LEU A 439 -20.90 14.31 35.52
C LEU A 439 -20.17 15.06 34.40
N ALA A 440 -20.23 14.56 33.17
CA ALA A 440 -19.61 15.24 32.03
C ALA A 440 -20.28 16.59 31.73
N LYS A 441 -21.61 16.69 31.87
CA LYS A 441 -22.35 17.95 31.74
C LYS A 441 -21.97 18.93 32.85
N GLN A 442 -21.78 18.47 34.08
CA GLN A 442 -21.29 19.30 35.20
C GLN A 442 -19.86 19.80 34.95
N GLN A 443 -18.96 18.93 34.51
CA GLN A 443 -17.59 19.31 34.13
C GLN A 443 -17.57 20.35 33.01
N SER A 444 -18.42 20.16 31.99
CA SER A 444 -18.61 21.12 30.89
C SER A 444 -19.12 22.47 31.40
N ALA A 445 -20.05 22.49 32.35
CA ALA A 445 -20.55 23.72 32.97
C ALA A 445 -19.46 24.45 33.78
N GLN A 446 -18.70 23.71 34.60
CA GLN A 446 -17.58 24.26 35.37
C GLN A 446 -16.49 24.83 34.43
N GLN A 447 -16.21 24.14 33.33
CA GLN A 447 -15.27 24.61 32.31
C GLN A 447 -15.77 25.92 31.66
N ALA A 448 -17.07 26.04 31.38
CA ALA A 448 -17.66 27.28 30.85
C ALA A 448 -17.46 28.47 31.80
N GLU A 449 -17.59 28.26 33.11
CA GLU A 449 -17.34 29.31 34.12
C GLU A 449 -15.87 29.74 34.15
N LEU A 450 -14.94 28.78 34.11
CA LEU A 450 -13.51 29.04 34.05
C LEU A 450 -13.13 29.84 32.78
N ASP A 451 -13.73 29.49 31.64
CA ASP A 451 -13.47 30.18 30.38
C ASP A 451 -14.09 31.58 30.33
N ALA A 452 -15.23 31.80 31.02
CA ALA A 452 -15.81 33.13 31.20
C ALA A 452 -14.94 34.04 32.10
N GLN A 453 -14.18 33.47 33.03
CA GLN A 453 -13.27 34.20 33.93
C GLN A 453 -11.91 34.54 33.28
N LYS A 454 -11.53 33.88 32.17
CA LYS A 454 -10.30 34.20 31.44
C LYS A 454 -10.39 35.62 30.88
N LYS A 455 -9.62 36.54 31.48
CA LYS A 455 -9.49 37.93 31.01
C LYS A 455 -9.16 37.95 29.51
N PRO A 456 -9.79 38.84 28.71
CA PRO A 456 -9.48 38.95 27.29
C PRO A 456 -7.98 39.15 27.09
N GLY A 457 -7.41 38.36 26.17
CA GLY A 457 -5.99 38.43 25.85
C GLY A 457 -5.54 39.83 25.44
N LEU A 458 -4.24 40.11 25.58
CA LEU A 458 -3.61 41.43 25.41
C LEU A 458 -4.11 42.20 24.17
N LEU A 459 -4.31 41.50 23.05
CA LEU A 459 -4.83 42.05 21.80
C LEU A 459 -6.28 42.56 21.92
N LYS A 460 -7.20 41.81 22.54
CA LYS A 460 -8.59 42.27 22.72
C LYS A 460 -8.70 43.48 23.66
N ARG A 461 -7.76 43.63 24.60
CA ARG A 461 -7.67 44.82 25.47
C ARG A 461 -7.15 46.06 24.74
N LEU A 462 -6.23 45.88 23.80
CA LEU A 462 -5.68 46.96 22.98
C LEU A 462 -6.71 47.52 21.98
N PHE A 463 -7.61 46.67 21.46
CA PHE A 463 -8.62 47.08 20.47
C PHE A 463 -10.02 47.40 21.04
N ALA A 464 -10.27 47.19 22.33
CA ALA A 464 -11.53 47.58 22.98
C ALA A 464 -11.52 49.04 23.50
N LYS A 465 -10.40 49.76 23.32
CA LYS A 465 -10.24 51.19 23.67
C LYS A 465 -10.10 52.10 22.43
N ALA A 466 -10.40 51.59 21.24
CA ALA A 466 -10.44 52.36 20.00
C ALA A 466 -11.89 52.64 19.60
#